data_AF-A0A926R8A0-F1
#
_entry.id   AF-A0A926R8A0-F1
#
_cell.length_a   1.000
_cell.length_b   1.000
_cell.length_c   1.000
_cell.angle_alpha   90.00
_cell.angle_beta   90.00
_cell.angle_gamma   90.00
#
_symmetry.space_group_name_H-M   'P 1'
#
loop_
_entity.id
_entity.type
_entity.pdbx_description
1 polymer ?
#
loop_
_entity_poly.entity_id
_entity_poly.type
_entity_poly.pdbx_seq_one_letter_code
_entity_poly.pdbx_strand_id
1 'polypeptide(L)'
;MKTISKLLLAISFAISVTTSAFAVTAVSWGGAYTESQKLGYGDPTGKALGITINWVDYSGGLSEIKAQKEAGKITWDIIDVFAMDTINGCDEGLFVEFDFDKDFPPAPDGTPASKDFFTAMPSKCAVGNILYSWNYAYNKNNVKGTPKTIKDFFNTKKFPGKRAIYKGALTNLEIALAADGVKPGKGGAKIYKALNTDKGVDRAMNKIKELCTDPKGGCVFWSAGAQPPELLMSGEVVM
;
A
#
# COMPACT_ATOMS: atom_id res chain seq x y z
N MET A 1 57.00 34.37 11.24
CA MET A 1 55.58 34.82 11.21
C MET A 1 54.87 34.61 9.88
N LYS A 2 55.45 34.96 8.72
CA LYS A 2 54.76 34.80 7.41
C LYS A 2 54.55 33.35 6.95
N THR A 3 55.33 32.39 7.44
CA THR A 3 55.21 30.96 7.13
C THR A 3 54.15 30.23 7.96
N ILE A 4 53.90 30.68 9.19
CA ILE A 4 52.85 30.11 10.08
C ILE A 4 51.45 30.52 9.60
N SER A 5 51.31 31.73 9.05
CA SER A 5 50.04 32.22 8.49
C SER A 5 49.58 31.48 7.24
N LYS A 6 50.50 30.89 6.45
CA LYS A 6 50.14 30.07 5.27
C LYS A 6 49.73 28.64 5.64
N LEU A 7 50.20 28.12 6.78
CA LEU A 7 49.84 26.78 7.25
C LEU A 7 48.44 26.76 7.88
N LEU A 8 48.04 27.84 8.56
CA LEU A 8 46.70 28.00 9.14
C LEU A 8 45.60 28.16 8.07
N LEU A 9 45.88 28.82 6.93
CA LEU A 9 44.93 28.95 5.84
C LEU A 9 44.68 27.64 5.08
N ALA A 10 45.65 26.72 5.07
CA ALA A 10 45.51 25.41 4.43
C ALA A 10 44.72 24.40 5.29
N ILE A 11 44.67 24.60 6.62
CA ILE A 11 43.90 23.75 7.54
C ILE A 11 42.41 24.15 7.55
N SER A 12 42.06 25.40 7.20
CA SER A 12 40.66 25.84 7.10
C SER A 12 39.90 25.30 5.87
N PHE A 13 40.60 24.64 4.93
CA PHE A 13 39.98 23.96 3.80
C PHE A 13 39.82 22.44 4.03
N ALA A 14 40.25 21.95 5.20
CA ALA A 14 40.02 20.58 5.60
C ALA A 14 38.57 20.42 6.10
N ILE A 15 37.71 19.95 5.19
CA ILE A 15 36.57 19.09 5.49
C ILE A 15 35.43 19.78 6.25
N SER A 16 34.75 20.71 5.57
CA SER A 16 33.28 20.74 5.62
C SER A 16 32.74 20.02 4.39
N VAL A 17 33.08 18.73 4.26
CA VAL A 17 32.14 17.81 3.63
C VAL A 17 31.11 17.54 4.71
N THR A 18 30.20 18.49 4.93
CA THR A 18 28.87 18.07 5.37
C THR A 18 28.39 17.17 4.25
N THR A 19 28.49 15.86 4.46
CA THR A 19 27.69 14.90 3.72
C THR A 19 26.25 15.31 4.02
N SER A 20 25.69 16.22 3.24
CA SER A 20 24.25 16.37 3.16
C SER A 20 23.80 15.04 2.59
N ALA A 21 23.49 14.09 3.49
CA ALA A 21 22.85 12.87 3.08
C ALA A 21 21.62 13.29 2.27
N PHE A 22 21.56 12.83 1.02
CA PHE A 22 20.46 13.18 0.14
C PHE A 22 19.16 12.81 0.84
N ALA A 23 18.19 13.72 0.84
CA ALA A 23 16.89 13.44 1.41
C ALA A 23 16.29 12.25 0.66
N VAL A 24 15.81 11.25 1.40
CA VAL A 24 15.13 10.09 0.84
C VAL A 24 13.66 10.42 0.70
N THR A 25 13.07 10.16 -0.45
CA THR A 25 11.64 10.31 -0.69
C THR A 25 10.94 8.95 -0.58
N ALA A 26 10.25 8.75 0.53
CA ALA A 26 9.39 7.60 0.79
C ALA A 26 7.95 7.88 0.32
N VAL A 27 7.34 6.90 -0.35
CA VAL A 27 6.00 7.01 -0.94
C VAL A 27 5.07 5.99 -0.30
N SER A 28 3.89 6.43 0.15
CA SER A 28 2.92 5.58 0.86
C SER A 28 1.46 5.99 0.58
N TRP A 29 0.51 5.35 1.27
CA TRP A 29 -0.92 5.34 0.97
C TRP A 29 -1.74 6.46 1.62
N GLY A 30 -1.09 7.31 2.42
CA GLY A 30 -1.68 8.43 3.12
C GLY A 30 -2.35 8.12 4.46
N GLY A 31 -2.85 9.20 5.07
CA GLY A 31 -3.61 9.17 6.32
C GLY A 31 -2.84 8.53 7.48
N ALA A 32 -3.60 7.85 8.36
CA ALA A 32 -3.04 7.19 9.53
C ALA A 32 -2.01 6.09 9.19
N TYR A 33 -2.07 5.54 7.98
CA TYR A 33 -1.11 4.53 7.55
C TYR A 33 0.28 5.13 7.31
N THR A 34 0.40 6.16 6.46
CA THR A 34 1.68 6.88 6.28
C THR A 34 2.18 7.42 7.61
N GLU A 35 1.30 7.95 8.45
CA GLU A 35 1.68 8.46 9.78
C GLU A 35 2.26 7.37 10.68
N SER A 36 1.70 6.16 10.64
CA SER A 36 2.25 5.03 11.40
C SER A 36 3.66 4.65 10.95
N GLN A 37 3.95 4.76 9.65
CA GLN A 37 5.26 4.46 9.09
C GLN A 37 6.30 5.53 9.45
N LYS A 38 5.91 6.81 9.34
CA LYS A 38 6.69 7.97 9.80
C LYS A 38 7.12 7.78 11.26
N LEU A 39 6.16 7.62 12.16
CA LEU A 39 6.44 7.54 13.59
C LEU A 39 7.10 6.22 13.99
N GLY A 40 6.74 5.12 13.34
CA GLY A 40 7.18 3.77 13.70
C GLY A 40 8.63 3.48 13.33
N TYR A 41 9.04 3.87 12.12
CA TYR A 41 10.39 3.57 11.63
C TYR A 41 11.03 4.69 10.80
N GLY A 42 10.25 5.57 10.17
CA GLY A 42 10.74 6.71 9.40
C GLY A 42 11.58 7.68 10.23
N ASP A 43 10.95 8.39 11.16
CA ASP A 43 11.57 9.40 12.00
C ASP A 43 12.71 8.83 12.87
N PRO A 44 12.57 7.63 13.49
CA PRO A 44 13.70 7.00 14.17
C PRO A 44 14.90 6.76 13.24
N THR A 45 14.67 6.27 12.02
CA THR A 45 15.73 6.03 11.04
C THR A 45 16.37 7.34 10.57
N GLY A 46 15.55 8.33 10.23
CA GLY A 46 16.02 9.67 9.84
C GLY A 46 16.92 10.29 10.90
N LYS A 47 16.51 10.22 12.17
CA LYS A 47 17.30 10.70 13.30
C LYS A 47 18.59 9.90 13.52
N ALA A 48 18.53 8.57 13.42
CA ALA A 48 19.69 7.70 13.63
C ALA A 48 20.76 7.89 12.55
N LEU A 49 20.34 8.10 11.31
CA LEU A 49 21.24 8.26 10.16
C LEU A 49 21.60 9.73 9.86
N GLY A 50 20.93 10.69 10.50
CA GLY A 50 21.10 12.12 10.22
C GLY A 50 20.62 12.52 8.83
N ILE A 51 19.58 11.85 8.33
CA ILE A 51 19.02 12.07 6.98
C ILE A 51 17.59 12.63 7.07
N THR A 52 17.19 13.41 6.07
CA THR A 52 15.79 13.81 5.89
C THR A 52 15.04 12.72 5.14
N ILE A 53 13.86 12.33 5.62
CA ILE A 53 12.93 11.47 4.89
C ILE A 53 11.72 12.32 4.52
N ASN A 54 11.58 12.61 3.22
CA ASN A 54 10.39 13.22 2.66
C ASN A 54 9.33 12.15 2.46
N TRP A 55 8.07 12.50 2.69
CA TRP A 55 6.96 11.58 2.54
C TRP A 55 5.99 12.10 1.49
N VAL A 56 5.65 11.23 0.55
CA VAL A 56 4.68 11.50 -0.51
C VAL A 56 3.55 10.49 -0.40
N ASP A 57 2.32 10.97 -0.39
CA ASP A 57 1.14 10.10 -0.45
C ASP A 57 0.69 9.94 -1.90
N TYR A 58 0.36 8.72 -2.31
CA TYR A 58 -0.14 8.41 -3.66
C TYR A 58 -1.32 7.41 -3.63
N SER A 59 -1.87 7.10 -4.81
CA SER A 59 -3.06 6.24 -4.95
C SER A 59 -2.76 4.78 -5.28
N GLY A 60 -1.50 4.36 -5.32
CA GLY A 60 -1.12 3.00 -5.70
C GLY A 60 -0.94 2.78 -7.20
N GLY A 61 -0.47 1.57 -7.54
CA GLY A 61 -0.23 1.14 -8.91
C GLY A 61 1.06 1.69 -9.51
N LEU A 62 1.36 1.24 -10.73
CA LEU A 62 2.64 1.50 -11.40
C LEU A 62 2.65 2.73 -12.31
N SER A 63 1.51 3.38 -12.55
CA SER A 63 1.40 4.42 -13.59
C SER A 63 2.29 5.64 -13.33
N GLU A 64 2.31 6.18 -12.10
CA GLU A 64 3.16 7.33 -11.77
C GLU A 64 4.66 6.96 -11.77
N ILE A 65 4.98 5.73 -11.38
CA ILE A 65 6.34 5.17 -11.39
C ILE A 65 6.85 5.07 -12.83
N LYS A 66 6.02 4.52 -13.74
CA LYS A 66 6.31 4.45 -15.18
C LYS A 66 6.48 5.84 -15.78
N ALA A 67 5.60 6.79 -15.45
CA ALA A 67 5.69 8.15 -15.94
C ALA A 67 7.01 8.85 -15.52
N GLN A 68 7.47 8.64 -14.28
CA GLN A 68 8.77 9.18 -13.83
C GLN A 68 9.95 8.54 -14.56
N LYS A 69 9.92 7.23 -14.78
CA LYS A 69 10.94 6.51 -15.56
C LYS A 69 10.99 6.98 -17.00
N GLU A 70 9.83 7.08 -17.67
CA GLU A 70 9.69 7.57 -19.05
C GLU A 70 10.18 9.01 -19.21
N ALA A 71 9.91 9.87 -18.22
CA ALA A 71 10.40 11.24 -18.20
C ALA A 71 11.91 11.36 -17.87
N GLY A 72 12.57 10.26 -17.47
CA GLY A 72 13.97 10.28 -17.02
C GLY A 72 14.18 11.11 -15.75
N LYS A 73 13.12 11.35 -14.97
CA LYS A 73 13.12 12.21 -13.79
C LYS A 73 12.52 11.47 -12.61
N ILE A 74 13.31 10.56 -12.04
CA ILE A 74 12.95 9.82 -10.83
C ILE A 74 13.14 10.74 -9.62
N THR A 75 12.07 10.89 -8.85
CA THR A 75 12.01 11.70 -7.62
C THR A 75 11.59 10.89 -6.40
N TRP A 76 11.18 9.64 -6.60
CA TRP A 76 10.76 8.71 -5.55
C TRP A 76 11.84 7.64 -5.36
N ASP A 77 12.22 7.37 -4.11
CA ASP A 77 13.32 6.46 -3.77
C ASP A 77 12.80 5.12 -3.22
N ILE A 78 11.88 5.16 -2.24
CA ILE A 78 11.31 3.98 -1.59
C ILE A 78 9.80 4.06 -1.73
N ILE A 79 9.16 3.03 -2.29
CA ILE A 79 7.75 3.07 -2.64
C ILE A 79 7.04 1.86 -2.03
N ASP A 80 6.03 2.13 -1.21
CA ASP A 80 5.12 1.11 -0.70
C ASP A 80 4.10 0.74 -1.79
N VAL A 81 4.19 -0.49 -2.30
CA VAL A 81 3.38 -1.01 -3.41
C VAL A 81 2.71 -2.33 -3.01
N PHE A 82 1.60 -2.68 -3.67
CA PHE A 82 1.01 -4.01 -3.48
C PHE A 82 1.92 -5.11 -4.05
N ALA A 83 1.83 -6.32 -3.52
CA ALA A 83 2.62 -7.47 -3.98
C ALA A 83 2.49 -7.73 -5.50
N MET A 84 1.30 -7.54 -6.08
CA MET A 84 1.09 -7.65 -7.53
C MET A 84 1.88 -6.59 -8.30
N ASP A 85 1.86 -5.35 -7.82
CA ASP A 85 2.61 -4.25 -8.43
C ASP A 85 4.12 -4.48 -8.29
N THR A 86 4.57 -5.08 -7.18
CA THR A 86 5.97 -5.48 -7.04
C THR A 86 6.38 -6.50 -8.10
N ILE A 87 5.57 -7.55 -8.32
CA ILE A 87 5.88 -8.60 -9.30
C ILE A 87 5.98 -7.97 -10.70
N ASN A 88 4.91 -7.28 -11.12
CA ASN A 88 4.86 -6.68 -12.45
C ASN A 88 5.94 -5.62 -12.64
N GLY A 89 6.15 -4.74 -11.66
CA GLY A 89 7.15 -3.68 -11.75
C GLY A 89 8.58 -4.20 -11.72
N CYS A 90 8.85 -5.32 -11.04
CA CYS A 90 10.14 -5.99 -11.08
C CYS A 90 10.39 -6.59 -12.47
N ASP A 91 9.41 -7.32 -13.02
CA ASP A 91 9.50 -7.92 -14.36
C ASP A 91 9.65 -6.85 -15.47
N GLU A 92 9.05 -5.68 -15.30
CA GLU A 92 9.17 -4.53 -16.20
C GLU A 92 10.45 -3.68 -15.95
N GLY A 93 11.28 -4.06 -14.97
CA GLY A 93 12.51 -3.37 -14.59
C GLY A 93 12.28 -1.94 -14.07
N LEU A 94 11.14 -1.68 -13.44
CA LEU A 94 10.83 -0.41 -12.78
C LEU A 94 11.52 -0.27 -11.41
N PHE A 95 11.86 -1.39 -10.78
CA PHE A 95 12.44 -1.44 -9.45
C PHE A 95 13.85 -2.03 -9.48
N VAL A 96 14.62 -1.70 -8.45
CA VAL A 96 15.95 -2.27 -8.21
C VAL A 96 15.78 -3.70 -7.66
N GLU A 97 16.55 -4.65 -8.20
CA GLU A 97 16.68 -5.99 -7.62
C GLU A 97 17.65 -5.98 -6.45
N PHE A 98 17.33 -6.74 -5.39
CA PHE A 98 18.18 -6.92 -4.23
C PHE A 98 18.80 -8.32 -4.19
N ASP A 99 20.05 -8.40 -3.73
CA ASP A 99 20.64 -9.61 -3.16
C ASP A 99 20.42 -9.56 -1.65
N PHE A 100 19.32 -10.14 -1.17
CA PHE A 100 18.82 -9.88 0.19
C PHE A 100 19.84 -10.14 1.30
N ASP A 101 20.61 -11.22 1.21
CA ASP A 101 21.59 -11.59 2.24
C ASP A 101 22.90 -10.77 2.15
N LYS A 102 23.06 -9.96 1.09
CA LYS A 102 24.17 -8.99 0.95
C LYS A 102 23.74 -7.55 1.20
N ASP A 103 22.55 -7.18 0.74
CA ASP A 103 22.06 -5.80 0.77
C ASP A 103 21.37 -5.44 2.09
N PHE A 104 20.86 -6.43 2.82
CA PHE A 104 20.23 -6.22 4.12
C PHE A 104 21.00 -6.91 5.26
N PRO A 105 21.08 -6.29 6.44
CA PRO A 105 21.71 -6.91 7.59
C PRO A 105 20.93 -8.16 8.03
N PRO A 106 21.61 -9.17 8.59
CA PRO A 106 20.93 -10.28 9.24
C PRO A 106 20.14 -9.78 10.45
N ALA A 107 19.17 -10.59 10.88
CA ALA A 107 18.44 -10.38 12.11
C ALA A 107 19.41 -10.32 13.32
N PRO A 108 19.00 -9.75 14.47
CA PRO A 108 19.85 -9.69 15.66
C PRO A 108 20.36 -11.06 16.16
N ASP A 109 19.69 -12.17 15.82
CA ASP A 109 20.10 -13.53 16.15
C ASP A 109 21.01 -14.20 15.09
N GLY A 110 21.36 -13.47 14.03
CA GLY A 110 22.20 -13.94 12.92
C GLY A 110 21.42 -14.62 11.79
N THR A 111 20.10 -14.70 11.86
CA THR A 111 19.28 -15.22 10.76
C THR A 111 19.48 -14.37 9.50
N PRO A 112 19.78 -14.97 8.33
CA PRO A 112 19.91 -14.21 7.08
C PRO A 112 18.62 -13.45 6.75
N ALA A 113 18.73 -12.26 6.18
CA ALA A 113 17.58 -11.42 5.86
C ALA A 113 16.55 -12.15 4.99
N SER A 114 16.99 -12.99 4.05
CA SER A 114 16.11 -13.82 3.21
C SER A 114 15.22 -14.81 3.98
N LYS A 115 15.52 -15.05 5.27
CA LYS A 115 14.83 -16.02 6.14
C LYS A 115 14.14 -15.38 7.35
N ASP A 116 14.25 -14.07 7.53
CA ASP A 116 13.71 -13.35 8.71
C ASP A 116 12.28 -12.80 8.50
N PHE A 117 11.69 -13.03 7.33
CA PHE A 117 10.34 -12.55 7.00
C PHE A 117 9.27 -13.62 7.23
N PHE A 118 8.10 -13.17 7.70
CA PHE A 118 6.95 -14.03 7.99
C PHE A 118 6.39 -14.74 6.73
N THR A 119 6.54 -14.12 5.56
CA THR A 119 6.13 -14.68 4.27
C THR A 119 7.28 -14.61 3.28
N ALA A 120 7.23 -15.44 2.25
CA ALA A 120 8.14 -15.31 1.11
C ALA A 120 8.00 -13.91 0.47
N MET A 121 9.11 -13.37 -0.01
CA MET A 121 9.10 -12.13 -0.77
C MET A 121 8.36 -12.34 -2.10
N PRO A 122 7.51 -11.39 -2.52
CA PRO A 122 6.74 -11.52 -3.76
C PRO A 122 7.63 -11.45 -5.01
N SER A 123 8.78 -10.77 -4.94
CA SER A 123 9.80 -10.74 -5.99
C SER A 123 11.16 -10.37 -5.41
N LYS A 124 12.20 -10.28 -6.25
CA LYS A 124 13.53 -9.80 -5.86
C LYS A 124 13.62 -8.29 -5.62
N CYS A 125 12.57 -7.55 -5.95
CA CYS A 125 12.57 -6.09 -5.93
C CYS A 125 11.83 -5.48 -4.73
N ALA A 126 11.40 -6.27 -3.74
CA ALA A 126 10.79 -5.70 -2.53
C ALA A 126 11.06 -6.48 -1.26
N VAL A 127 10.94 -5.74 -0.16
CA VAL A 127 10.97 -6.22 1.21
C VAL A 127 9.56 -6.11 1.79
N GLY A 128 9.09 -7.15 2.48
CA GLY A 128 7.80 -7.11 3.16
C GLY A 128 7.80 -6.12 4.33
N ASN A 129 6.81 -5.22 4.38
CA ASN A 129 6.72 -4.17 5.40
C ASN A 129 5.49 -4.28 6.31
N ILE A 130 4.36 -4.81 5.83
CA ILE A 130 3.12 -4.97 6.60
C ILE A 130 2.35 -6.23 6.19
N LEU A 131 1.65 -6.84 7.16
CA LEU A 131 0.52 -7.73 6.93
C LEU A 131 -0.78 -6.97 7.20
N TYR A 132 -1.71 -7.01 6.26
CA TYR A 132 -2.98 -6.30 6.37
C TYR A 132 -4.14 -7.19 5.96
N SER A 133 -5.37 -6.73 6.24
CA SER A 133 -6.59 -7.43 5.84
C SER A 133 -7.57 -6.42 5.27
N TRP A 134 -8.13 -6.78 4.12
CA TRP A 134 -9.27 -6.07 3.56
C TRP A 134 -10.53 -6.45 4.35
N ASN A 135 -11.14 -5.47 4.98
CA ASN A 135 -12.37 -5.61 5.72
C ASN A 135 -13.36 -4.53 5.28
N TYR A 136 -14.66 -4.81 5.45
CA TYR A 136 -15.65 -3.74 5.45
C TYR A 136 -15.81 -3.20 6.88
N ALA A 137 -16.15 -1.93 6.98
CA ALA A 137 -16.49 -1.28 8.23
C ALA A 137 -17.91 -0.70 8.12
N TYR A 138 -18.47 -0.22 9.22
CA TYR A 138 -19.74 0.50 9.20
C TYR A 138 -19.79 1.48 10.36
N ASN A 139 -20.50 2.59 10.19
CA ASN A 139 -20.75 3.52 11.27
C ASN A 139 -22.01 3.08 12.04
N LYS A 140 -21.84 2.62 13.28
CA LYS A 140 -22.93 2.15 14.15
C LYS A 140 -24.04 3.19 14.40
N ASN A 141 -23.71 4.48 14.23
CA ASN A 141 -24.68 5.56 14.40
C ASN A 141 -25.56 5.74 13.14
N ASN A 142 -25.07 5.29 11.97
CA ASN A 142 -25.72 5.49 10.67
C ASN A 142 -26.37 4.20 10.13
N VAL A 143 -26.03 3.04 10.70
CA VAL A 143 -26.56 1.73 10.29
C VAL A 143 -27.41 1.12 11.40
N LYS A 144 -28.67 0.80 11.09
CA LYS A 144 -29.52 0.02 12.00
C LYS A 144 -29.15 -1.46 11.94
N GLY A 145 -28.88 -2.04 13.12
CA GLY A 145 -28.45 -3.44 13.25
C GLY A 145 -26.95 -3.62 13.10
N THR A 146 -26.52 -4.85 12.83
CA THR A 146 -25.09 -5.21 12.76
C THR A 146 -24.82 -6.08 11.53
N PRO A 147 -24.18 -5.55 10.48
CA PRO A 147 -23.67 -6.36 9.37
C PRO A 147 -22.59 -7.32 9.87
N LYS A 148 -22.77 -8.64 9.68
CA LYS A 148 -21.86 -9.67 10.21
C LYS A 148 -21.12 -10.45 9.14
N THR A 149 -21.60 -10.37 7.90
CA THR A 149 -21.08 -11.15 6.79
C THR A 149 -20.92 -10.29 5.56
N ILE A 150 -20.09 -10.73 4.62
CA ILE A 150 -20.00 -10.06 3.32
C ILE A 150 -21.34 -10.05 2.56
N LYS A 151 -22.22 -11.03 2.81
CA LYS A 151 -23.59 -11.00 2.28
C LYS A 151 -24.40 -9.83 2.83
N ASP A 152 -24.18 -9.43 4.08
CA ASP A 152 -24.82 -8.26 4.67
C ASP A 152 -24.31 -6.96 4.01
N PHE A 153 -23.01 -6.88 3.67
CA PHE A 153 -22.45 -5.74 2.92
C PHE A 153 -23.19 -5.52 1.59
N PHE A 154 -23.50 -6.59 0.85
CA PHE A 154 -24.24 -6.51 -0.41
C PHE A 154 -25.78 -6.47 -0.26
N ASN A 155 -26.33 -6.56 0.96
CA ASN A 155 -27.78 -6.58 1.19
C ASN A 155 -28.35 -5.17 1.44
N THR A 156 -28.61 -4.45 0.36
CA THR A 156 -29.20 -3.10 0.33
C THR A 156 -30.61 -3.02 0.93
N LYS A 157 -31.38 -4.13 0.88
CA LYS A 157 -32.73 -4.19 1.47
C LYS A 157 -32.68 -4.18 2.99
N LYS A 158 -31.75 -4.95 3.58
CA LYS A 158 -31.56 -5.05 5.03
C LYS A 158 -30.75 -3.88 5.59
N PHE A 159 -29.74 -3.44 4.84
CA PHE A 159 -28.86 -2.33 5.20
C PHE A 159 -28.83 -1.34 4.03
N PRO A 160 -29.77 -0.39 3.95
CA PRO A 160 -29.79 0.60 2.87
C PRO A 160 -28.65 1.62 3.02
N GLY A 161 -28.15 2.14 1.89
CA GLY A 161 -27.13 3.19 1.81
C GLY A 161 -25.99 2.88 0.84
N LYS A 162 -25.14 3.87 0.55
CA LYS A 162 -24.00 3.69 -0.34
C LYS A 162 -22.87 2.89 0.32
N ARG A 163 -22.10 2.15 -0.48
CA ARG A 163 -20.89 1.44 -0.07
C ARG A 163 -19.65 2.13 -0.60
N ALA A 164 -18.61 2.27 0.22
CA ALA A 164 -17.27 2.57 -0.23
C ALA A 164 -16.62 1.28 -0.75
N ILE A 165 -16.22 1.28 -2.02
CA ILE A 165 -15.56 0.13 -2.67
C ILE A 165 -14.23 0.60 -3.25
N TYR A 166 -13.18 -0.20 -3.12
CA TYR A 166 -11.88 0.16 -3.70
C TYR A 166 -12.00 0.28 -5.21
N LYS A 167 -11.22 1.16 -5.86
CA LYS A 167 -11.30 1.33 -7.32
C LYS A 167 -10.71 0.14 -8.10
N GLY A 168 -9.73 -0.57 -7.52
CA GLY A 168 -9.10 -1.73 -8.14
C GLY A 168 -9.95 -2.99 -8.11
N ALA A 169 -9.66 -3.96 -8.99
CA ALA A 169 -10.39 -5.23 -9.04
C ALA A 169 -10.01 -6.19 -7.90
N LEU A 170 -8.76 -6.14 -7.45
CA LEU A 170 -8.23 -6.95 -6.36
C LEU A 170 -9.11 -6.81 -5.12
N THR A 171 -9.39 -7.94 -4.46
CA THR A 171 -10.33 -8.07 -3.33
C THR A 171 -11.80 -7.92 -3.71
N ASN A 172 -12.15 -6.95 -4.56
CA ASN A 172 -13.54 -6.64 -4.89
C ASN A 172 -14.26 -7.79 -5.61
N LEU A 173 -13.58 -8.43 -6.57
CA LEU A 173 -14.17 -9.57 -7.28
C LEU A 173 -14.35 -10.78 -6.36
N GLU A 174 -13.40 -10.99 -5.44
CA GLU A 174 -13.42 -12.06 -4.46
C GLU A 174 -14.59 -11.90 -3.49
N ILE A 175 -14.76 -10.71 -2.90
CA ILE A 175 -15.86 -10.44 -1.95
C ILE A 175 -17.22 -10.47 -2.65
N ALA A 176 -17.29 -10.07 -3.92
CA ALA A 176 -18.49 -10.14 -4.72
C ALA A 176 -18.92 -11.59 -4.97
N LEU A 177 -18.00 -12.48 -5.35
CA LEU A 177 -18.30 -13.90 -5.49
C LEU A 177 -18.67 -14.57 -4.15
N ALA A 178 -18.01 -14.18 -3.07
CA ALA A 178 -18.36 -14.65 -1.73
C ALA A 178 -19.78 -14.23 -1.34
N ALA A 179 -20.15 -12.98 -1.61
CA ALA A 179 -21.50 -12.46 -1.39
C ALA A 179 -22.54 -13.17 -2.28
N ASP A 180 -22.17 -13.49 -3.52
CA ASP A 180 -22.99 -14.26 -4.45
C ASP A 180 -23.03 -15.78 -4.12
N GLY A 181 -22.42 -16.20 -3.01
CA GLY A 181 -22.58 -17.53 -2.43
C GLY A 181 -21.50 -18.54 -2.79
N VAL A 182 -20.44 -18.14 -3.49
CA VAL A 182 -19.25 -18.99 -3.64
C VAL A 182 -18.58 -19.15 -2.28
N LYS A 183 -18.52 -20.37 -1.75
CA LYS A 183 -17.78 -20.66 -0.52
C LYS A 183 -16.28 -20.52 -0.80
N PRO A 184 -15.51 -19.70 -0.06
CA PRO A 184 -14.09 -19.44 -0.36
C PRO A 184 -13.22 -20.70 -0.45
N GLY A 185 -13.46 -21.69 0.42
CA GLY A 185 -12.54 -22.81 0.61
C GLY A 185 -11.26 -22.39 1.35
N LYS A 186 -10.29 -23.30 1.49
CA LYS A 186 -9.01 -23.01 2.14
C LYS A 186 -8.24 -21.97 1.32
N GLY A 187 -7.88 -20.84 1.93
CA GLY A 187 -7.16 -19.75 1.26
C GLY A 187 -7.88 -19.15 0.05
N GLY A 188 -9.21 -19.26 -0.03
CA GLY A 188 -9.97 -18.70 -1.17
C GLY A 188 -9.92 -19.52 -2.46
N ALA A 189 -9.36 -20.75 -2.44
CA ALA A 189 -9.13 -21.56 -3.65
C ALA A 189 -10.35 -21.73 -4.58
N LYS A 190 -11.58 -21.78 -4.04
CA LYS A 190 -12.80 -21.92 -4.86
C LYS A 190 -13.23 -20.60 -5.49
N ILE A 191 -12.93 -19.47 -4.85
CA ILE A 191 -13.13 -18.14 -5.43
C ILE A 191 -12.16 -17.95 -6.59
N TYR A 192 -10.87 -18.21 -6.39
CA TYR A 192 -9.86 -18.08 -7.45
C TYR A 192 -10.11 -19.05 -8.61
N LYS A 193 -10.58 -20.28 -8.33
CA LYS A 193 -11.02 -21.20 -9.40
C LYS A 193 -12.16 -20.61 -10.24
N ALA A 194 -13.10 -19.89 -9.63
CA ALA A 194 -14.17 -19.23 -10.37
C ALA A 194 -13.64 -18.03 -11.16
N LEU A 195 -12.78 -17.20 -10.56
CA LEU A 195 -12.18 -16.03 -11.22
C LEU A 195 -11.27 -16.39 -12.41
N ASN A 196 -10.76 -17.62 -12.48
CA ASN A 196 -10.04 -18.13 -13.66
C ASN A 196 -10.95 -18.43 -14.87
N THR A 197 -12.18 -17.94 -14.89
CA THR A 197 -13.13 -18.12 -16.00
C THR A 197 -13.86 -16.80 -16.27
N ASP A 198 -14.11 -16.48 -17.54
CA ASP A 198 -14.87 -15.28 -17.93
C ASP A 198 -16.22 -15.23 -17.23
N LYS A 199 -16.92 -16.37 -17.16
CA LYS A 199 -18.19 -16.51 -16.45
C LYS A 199 -18.10 -16.14 -14.96
N GLY A 200 -17.00 -16.48 -14.29
CA GLY A 200 -16.79 -16.12 -12.89
C GLY A 200 -16.50 -14.64 -12.70
N VAL A 201 -15.73 -14.05 -13.61
CA VAL A 201 -15.48 -12.60 -13.64
C VAL A 201 -16.79 -11.84 -13.88
N ASP A 202 -17.57 -12.23 -14.89
CA ASP A 202 -18.87 -11.62 -15.20
C ASP A 202 -19.82 -11.68 -14.00
N ARG A 203 -19.86 -12.83 -13.32
CA ARG A 203 -20.67 -13.01 -12.11
C ARG A 203 -20.27 -12.05 -10.99
N ALA A 204 -18.97 -11.87 -10.76
CA ALA A 204 -18.46 -10.93 -9.77
C ALA A 204 -18.81 -9.47 -10.15
N MET A 205 -18.56 -9.10 -11.40
CA MET A 205 -18.83 -7.77 -11.94
C MET A 205 -20.32 -7.43 -11.90
N ASN A 206 -21.19 -8.37 -12.28
CA ASN A 206 -22.63 -8.20 -12.17
C ASN A 206 -23.06 -7.99 -10.73
N LYS A 207 -22.44 -8.69 -9.76
CA LYS A 207 -22.78 -8.50 -8.35
C LYS A 207 -22.40 -7.12 -7.81
N ILE A 208 -21.26 -6.60 -8.22
CA ILE A 208 -20.85 -5.22 -7.91
C ILE A 208 -21.81 -4.24 -8.59
N LYS A 209 -22.14 -4.45 -9.88
CA LYS A 209 -23.08 -3.62 -10.62
C LYS A 209 -24.45 -3.57 -9.96
N GLU A 210 -24.99 -4.71 -9.52
CA GLU A 210 -26.25 -4.78 -8.77
C GLU A 210 -26.21 -3.88 -7.53
N LEU A 211 -25.16 -3.99 -6.72
CA LEU A 211 -24.99 -3.16 -5.51
C LEU A 211 -24.92 -1.66 -5.85
N CYS A 212 -24.15 -1.30 -6.88
CA CYS A 212 -23.91 0.09 -7.23
C CYS A 212 -25.10 0.76 -7.95
N THR A 213 -25.96 -0.01 -8.60
CA THR A 213 -27.13 0.50 -9.34
C THR A 213 -28.45 0.34 -8.56
N ASP A 214 -28.45 -0.36 -7.42
CA ASP A 214 -29.63 -0.49 -6.56
C ASP A 214 -30.05 0.89 -6.00
N PRO A 215 -31.32 1.31 -6.14
CA PRO A 215 -31.83 2.56 -5.58
C PRO A 215 -31.73 2.69 -4.05
N LYS A 216 -31.64 1.56 -3.33
CA LYS A 216 -31.39 1.49 -1.87
C LYS A 216 -29.92 1.26 -1.54
N GLY A 217 -29.07 1.10 -2.55
CA GLY A 217 -27.63 0.91 -2.45
C GLY A 217 -26.86 2.11 -2.97
N GLY A 218 -25.95 1.84 -3.90
CA GLY A 218 -25.01 2.81 -4.46
C GLY A 218 -23.57 2.54 -4.04
N CYS A 219 -22.63 3.06 -4.82
CA CYS A 219 -21.20 2.91 -4.56
C CYS A 219 -20.48 4.26 -4.65
N VAL A 220 -19.48 4.45 -3.81
CA VAL A 220 -18.43 5.46 -3.92
C VAL A 220 -17.11 4.71 -4.09
N PHE A 221 -16.37 5.00 -5.16
CA PHE A 221 -15.11 4.33 -5.44
C PHE A 221 -13.95 5.12 -4.86
N TRP A 222 -13.18 4.51 -3.96
CA TRP A 222 -12.04 5.13 -3.30
C TRP A 222 -10.72 4.56 -3.80
N SER A 223 -9.64 5.34 -3.69
CA SER A 223 -8.29 4.96 -4.09
C SER A 223 -7.25 5.17 -2.98
N ALA A 224 -7.39 6.23 -2.18
CA ALA A 224 -6.46 6.53 -1.10
C ALA A 224 -6.95 5.96 0.23
N GLY A 225 -6.02 5.46 1.08
CA GLY A 225 -6.35 4.78 2.33
C GLY A 225 -7.06 5.66 3.37
N ALA A 226 -6.93 6.99 3.26
CA ALA A 226 -7.62 7.95 4.12
C ALA A 226 -9.13 8.09 3.81
N GLN A 227 -9.56 7.78 2.57
CA GLN A 227 -10.92 8.06 2.12
C GLN A 227 -12.01 7.23 2.83
N PRO A 228 -11.86 5.90 3.05
CA PRO A 228 -12.95 5.11 3.65
C PRO A 228 -13.36 5.57 5.06
N PRO A 229 -12.43 5.86 5.99
CA PRO A 229 -12.79 6.45 7.29
C PRO A 229 -13.51 7.79 7.16
N GLU A 230 -13.05 8.68 6.27
CA GLU A 230 -13.68 9.99 6.04
C GLU A 230 -15.11 9.86 5.52
N LEU A 231 -15.33 8.98 4.53
CA LEU A 231 -16.65 8.69 3.95
C LEU A 231 -17.64 8.13 4.99
N LEU A 232 -17.15 7.28 5.92
CA LEU A 232 -17.96 6.73 7.02
C LEU A 232 -18.29 7.80 8.08
N MET A 233 -17.37 8.71 8.34
CA MET A 233 -17.54 9.81 9.30
C MET A 233 -18.48 10.90 8.77
N SER A 234 -18.39 11.24 7.49
CA SER A 234 -19.29 12.20 6.83
C SER A 234 -20.70 11.65 6.64
N GLY A 235 -20.86 10.31 6.68
CA GLY A 235 -22.12 9.64 6.39
C GLY A 235 -22.44 9.55 4.90
N GLU A 236 -21.48 9.87 4.02
CA GLU A 236 -21.63 9.70 2.56
C GLU A 236 -21.82 8.22 2.19
N VAL A 237 -21.19 7.32 2.95
CA VAL A 237 -21.38 5.86 2.85
C VAL A 237 -21.81 5.29 4.20
N VAL A 238 -22.51 4.16 4.14
CA VAL A 238 -22.92 3.43 5.34
C VAL A 238 -21.95 2.30 5.69
N MET A 239 -21.20 1.82 4.69
CA MET A 239 -20.24 0.72 4.75
C MET A 239 -19.10 0.93 3.77
#